data_AF-A0A7C4FXN4-F1
#
_entry.id   AF-A0A7C4FXN4-F1
#
_cell.length_a   1.000
_cell.length_b   1.000
_cell.length_c   1.000
_cell.angle_alpha   90.00
_cell.angle_beta   90.00
_cell.angle_gamma   90.00
#
_symmetry.space_group_name_H-M   'P 1'
#
loop_
_entity.id
_entity.type
_entity.pdbx_description
1 polymer ?
#
loop_
_entity_poly.entity_id
_entity_poly.type
_entity_poly.pdbx_seq_one_letter_code
_entity_poly.pdbx_strand_id
1 'polypeptide(L)'
;MLPFFMEDDMDIKKLLKKLPGAWVLAIIVVVWVIFFGIVKFVGHARTLRPIAVYATVILAIVWVIVIVLSLLKSKKEQDSKRMADATSAGSARIKNLEEKLLFAIKALRQSKVGKTVGKADAQFAVPWYLLIGPIGSGKTSLLTKSGLDFRLRDPSATDVSPGSTRDCNWMFANEAVVMDTTGRYITQPDKSIDKAEWLALLDQLKKHRKAKPMDGLIIAVDISKIIPAREDEIEREAQNIRDRIDDIVEQLGISLPVYLVFTKCDMIQGFTEFFATLDKDARNQILGCSFNAKQQANMATAFKDEWSVLYNSLKNHIN
;
A
#
# COMPACT_ATOMS: atom_id res chain seq x y z
N MET A 1 46.19 27.95 14.95
CA MET A 1 46.72 28.27 13.61
C MET A 1 46.99 26.92 12.96
N LEU A 2 46.23 26.35 12.02
CA LEU A 2 45.19 26.76 11.08
C LEU A 2 44.21 25.57 10.87
N PRO A 3 42.92 25.81 10.58
CA PRO A 3 41.95 24.81 10.13
C PRO A 3 41.88 24.79 8.59
N PHE A 4 41.70 23.64 7.92
CA PHE A 4 41.23 23.63 6.52
C PHE A 4 40.61 22.29 6.07
N PHE A 5 39.28 22.25 6.11
CA PHE A 5 38.33 21.65 5.16
C PHE A 5 38.59 20.28 4.51
N MET A 6 37.90 19.27 5.06
CA MET A 6 37.30 18.15 4.32
C MET A 6 35.91 18.61 3.82
N GLU A 7 35.79 19.21 2.63
CA GLU A 7 34.48 19.44 2.00
C GLU A 7 34.63 19.77 0.51
N ASP A 8 34.87 18.77 -0.36
CA ASP A 8 34.87 19.02 -1.82
C ASP A 8 34.48 17.84 -2.72
N ASP A 9 34.22 16.65 -2.16
CA ASP A 9 33.91 15.46 -2.99
C ASP A 9 32.41 15.34 -3.37
N MET A 10 31.56 16.15 -2.75
CA MET A 10 30.09 16.06 -2.91
C MET A 10 29.56 16.90 -4.07
N ASP A 11 30.28 17.93 -4.51
CA ASP A 11 29.83 18.82 -5.60
C ASP A 11 30.27 18.38 -7.00
N ILE A 12 31.40 17.67 -7.14
CA ILE A 12 31.89 17.19 -8.44
C ILE A 12 30.92 16.15 -9.04
N LYS A 13 30.38 15.24 -8.21
CA LYS A 13 29.40 14.23 -8.65
C LYS A 13 28.03 14.82 -8.98
N LYS A 14 27.63 15.93 -8.34
CA LYS A 14 26.40 16.68 -8.67
C LYS A 14 26.54 17.49 -9.95
N LEU A 15 27.72 18.07 -10.18
CA LEU A 15 28.06 18.74 -11.44
C LEU A 15 28.04 17.75 -12.60
N LEU A 16 28.68 16.57 -12.45
CA LEU A 16 28.69 15.51 -13.48
C LEU A 16 27.29 15.03 -13.92
N LYS A 17 26.28 15.11 -13.05
CA LYS A 17 24.89 14.73 -13.40
C LYS A 17 24.11 15.79 -14.18
N LYS A 18 24.47 17.08 -14.07
CA LYS A 18 23.82 18.18 -14.84
C LYS A 18 24.48 18.43 -16.20
N LEU A 19 25.54 17.70 -16.50
CA LEU A 19 26.49 18.04 -17.55
C LEU A 19 26.45 17.21 -18.85
N PRO A 20 25.55 16.22 -19.10
CA PRO A 20 25.71 15.41 -20.32
C PRO A 20 25.54 16.22 -21.61
N GLY A 21 24.79 17.33 -21.60
CA GLY A 21 24.62 18.21 -22.77
C GLY A 21 25.77 19.21 -22.98
N ALA A 22 26.34 19.75 -21.90
CA ALA A 22 27.33 20.84 -21.99
C ALA A 22 28.70 20.36 -22.48
N TRP A 23 29.15 19.18 -22.04
CA TRP A 23 30.40 18.58 -22.57
C TRP A 23 30.24 18.14 -24.02
N VAL A 24 29.06 17.70 -24.42
CA VAL A 24 28.76 17.35 -25.82
C VAL A 24 28.86 18.60 -26.71
N LEU A 25 28.29 19.73 -26.30
CA LEU A 25 28.44 21.00 -27.00
C LEU A 25 29.90 21.47 -27.08
N ALA A 26 30.65 21.36 -25.98
CA ALA A 26 32.08 21.72 -25.97
C ALA A 26 32.90 20.86 -26.93
N ILE A 27 32.64 19.55 -26.98
CA ILE A 27 33.32 18.63 -27.90
C ILE A 27 32.94 18.92 -29.36
N ILE A 28 31.67 19.22 -29.65
CA ILE A 28 31.23 19.63 -30.99
C ILE A 28 31.97 20.90 -31.44
N VAL A 29 32.10 21.89 -30.57
CA VAL A 29 32.82 23.14 -30.86
C VAL A 29 34.30 22.86 -31.13
N VAL A 30 34.95 22.03 -30.32
CA VAL A 30 36.37 21.65 -30.53
C VAL A 30 36.57 20.91 -31.84
N VAL A 31 35.68 19.96 -32.17
CA VAL A 31 35.71 19.23 -33.46
C VAL A 31 35.52 20.20 -34.63
N TRP A 32 34.61 21.17 -34.52
CA TRP A 32 34.40 22.21 -35.53
C TRP A 32 35.63 23.11 -35.72
N VAL A 33 36.27 23.53 -34.63
CA VAL A 33 37.48 24.35 -34.66
C VAL A 33 38.64 23.58 -35.32
N ILE A 34 38.81 22.30 -34.98
CA ILE A 34 39.83 21.43 -35.60
C ILE A 34 39.52 21.21 -37.08
N PHE A 35 38.26 20.96 -37.46
CA PHE A 35 37.84 20.81 -38.85
C PHE A 35 38.14 22.06 -39.68
N PHE A 36 37.73 23.24 -39.20
CA PHE A 36 38.00 24.51 -39.90
C PHE A 36 39.49 24.82 -39.96
N GLY A 37 40.24 24.49 -38.90
CA GLY A 37 41.70 24.60 -38.84
C GLY A 37 42.40 23.74 -39.90
N ILE A 38 42.00 22.47 -40.03
CA ILE A 38 42.57 21.53 -41.02
C ILE A 38 42.22 21.96 -42.46
N VAL A 39 40.97 22.40 -42.72
CA VAL A 39 40.55 22.87 -44.05
C VAL A 39 41.33 24.12 -44.49
N LYS A 40 41.62 25.03 -43.54
CA LYS A 40 42.43 26.24 -43.77
C LYS A 40 43.93 25.93 -43.91
N PHE A 41 44.48 25.01 -43.10
CA PHE A 41 45.91 24.67 -43.10
C PHE A 41 46.32 23.80 -44.30
N VAL A 42 45.45 22.89 -44.75
CA VAL A 42 45.64 22.12 -46.00
C VAL A 42 45.27 23.00 -47.20
N GLY A 43 45.94 24.14 -47.32
CA GLY A 43 45.72 25.16 -48.33
C GLY A 43 46.50 24.96 -49.63
N HIS A 44 47.36 23.92 -49.76
CA HIS A 44 48.24 23.78 -50.92
C HIS A 44 48.34 22.37 -51.55
N ALA A 45 47.71 21.33 -50.99
CA ALA A 45 47.68 19.98 -51.58
C ALA A 45 46.26 19.62 -52.07
N ARG A 46 46.00 19.79 -53.37
CA ARG A 46 44.66 19.63 -54.00
C ARG A 46 44.08 18.22 -53.90
N THR A 47 44.90 17.20 -53.65
CA THR A 47 44.52 15.77 -53.69
C THR A 47 44.18 15.15 -52.33
N LEU A 48 44.60 15.73 -51.20
CA LEU A 48 44.40 15.13 -49.87
C LEU A 48 43.20 15.70 -49.08
N ARG A 49 42.61 16.80 -49.55
CA ARG A 49 41.42 17.42 -48.94
C ARG A 49 40.20 16.48 -48.78
N PRO A 50 39.79 15.68 -49.78
CA PRO A 50 38.57 14.88 -49.64
C PRO A 50 38.72 13.78 -48.59
N ILE A 51 39.91 13.14 -48.51
CA ILE A 51 40.17 12.03 -47.58
C ILE A 51 40.08 12.49 -46.12
N ALA A 52 40.65 13.67 -45.81
CA ALA A 52 40.58 14.24 -44.47
C ALA A 52 39.13 14.57 -44.06
N VAL A 53 38.31 15.08 -44.98
CA VAL A 53 36.89 15.38 -44.73
C VAL A 53 36.12 14.08 -44.44
N TYR A 54 36.27 13.05 -45.28
CA TYR A 54 35.60 11.77 -45.05
C TYR A 54 35.99 11.12 -43.72
N ALA A 55 37.28 11.16 -43.34
CA ALA A 55 37.74 10.61 -42.07
C ALA A 55 37.10 11.31 -40.86
N THR A 56 36.99 12.65 -40.88
CA THR A 56 36.36 13.41 -39.79
C THR A 56 34.86 13.14 -39.66
N VAL A 57 34.16 13.01 -40.78
CA VAL A 57 32.71 12.68 -40.79
C VAL A 57 32.48 11.28 -40.25
N ILE A 58 33.30 10.29 -40.64
CA ILE A 58 33.19 8.91 -40.15
C ILE A 58 33.43 8.87 -38.63
N LEU A 59 34.46 9.56 -38.12
CA LEU A 59 34.73 9.61 -36.68
C LEU A 59 33.58 10.27 -35.91
N ALA A 60 32.97 11.33 -36.44
CA ALA A 60 31.81 11.97 -35.84
C ALA A 60 30.60 11.03 -35.79
N ILE A 61 30.33 10.29 -36.87
CA ILE A 61 29.24 9.31 -36.93
C ILE A 61 29.46 8.18 -35.92
N VAL A 62 30.66 7.61 -35.86
CA VAL A 62 31.01 6.56 -34.89
C VAL A 62 30.84 7.06 -33.46
N TRP A 63 31.26 8.30 -33.17
CA TRP A 63 31.11 8.90 -31.84
C TRP A 63 29.65 9.09 -31.44
N VAL A 64 28.80 9.57 -32.36
CA VAL A 64 27.34 9.71 -32.15
C VAL A 64 26.70 8.34 -31.88
N ILE A 65 27.08 7.31 -32.65
CA ILE A 65 26.58 5.94 -32.46
C ILE A 65 26.96 5.41 -31.08
N VAL A 66 28.20 5.60 -30.63
CA VAL A 66 28.66 5.18 -29.29
C VAL A 66 27.86 5.88 -28.19
N ILE A 67 27.59 7.17 -28.32
CA ILE A 67 26.76 7.91 -27.35
C ILE A 67 25.34 7.36 -27.31
N VAL A 68 24.69 7.18 -28.46
CA VAL A 68 23.32 6.65 -28.54
C VAL A 68 23.24 5.26 -27.93
N LEU A 69 24.19 4.37 -28.24
CA LEU A 69 24.25 3.03 -27.65
C LEU A 69 24.49 3.07 -26.13
N SER A 70 25.34 3.99 -25.64
CA SER A 70 25.60 4.15 -24.20
C SER A 70 24.36 4.64 -23.43
N LEU A 71 23.59 5.55 -24.02
CA LEU A 71 22.36 6.07 -23.42
C LEU A 71 21.26 5.00 -23.36
N LEU A 72 21.10 4.21 -24.43
CA LEU A 72 20.17 3.08 -24.46
C LEU A 72 20.53 1.98 -23.46
N LYS A 73 21.83 1.69 -23.28
CA LYS A 73 22.32 0.70 -22.31
C LYS A 73 22.10 1.16 -20.87
N SER A 74 22.35 2.44 -20.58
CA SER A 74 22.16 3.01 -19.23
C SER A 74 20.71 3.00 -18.74
N LYS A 75 19.74 3.14 -19.65
CA LYS A 75 18.31 3.10 -19.32
C LYS A 75 17.86 1.68 -18.97
N LYS A 76 18.31 0.68 -19.73
CA LYS A 76 18.00 -0.74 -19.50
C LYS A 76 18.60 -1.27 -18.20
N GLU A 77 19.78 -0.79 -17.83
CA GLU A 77 20.49 -1.16 -16.60
C GLU A 77 19.88 -0.47 -15.35
N GLN A 78 19.36 0.75 -15.49
CA GLN A 78 18.60 1.43 -14.44
C GLN A 78 17.23 0.79 -14.20
N ASP A 79 16.50 0.42 -15.25
CA ASP A 79 15.21 -0.26 -15.12
C ASP A 79 15.38 -1.66 -14.49
N SER A 80 16.44 -2.38 -14.87
CA SER A 80 16.75 -3.69 -14.30
C SER A 80 17.14 -3.59 -12.81
N LYS A 81 17.91 -2.56 -12.41
CA LYS A 81 18.22 -2.30 -10.99
C LYS A 81 16.98 -1.90 -10.19
N ARG A 82 16.11 -1.04 -10.74
CA ARG A 82 14.85 -0.66 -10.08
C ARG A 82 13.91 -1.84 -9.86
N MET A 83 13.80 -2.74 -10.84
CA MET A 83 13.01 -3.97 -10.69
C MET A 83 13.62 -4.95 -9.68
N ALA A 84 14.95 -5.08 -9.66
CA ALA A 84 15.64 -5.89 -8.65
C ALA A 84 15.48 -5.31 -7.23
N ASP A 85 15.59 -3.99 -7.08
CA ASP A 85 15.39 -3.29 -5.81
C ASP A 85 13.94 -3.41 -5.33
N ALA A 86 12.95 -3.26 -6.21
CA ALA A 86 11.52 -3.44 -5.89
C ALA A 86 11.21 -4.89 -5.46
N THR A 87 11.79 -5.88 -6.15
CA THR A 87 11.64 -7.31 -5.81
C THR A 87 12.31 -7.62 -4.47
N SER A 88 13.51 -7.07 -4.21
CA SER A 88 14.21 -7.27 -2.94
C SER A 88 13.47 -6.62 -1.77
N ALA A 89 12.95 -5.41 -1.95
CA ALA A 89 12.13 -4.70 -0.97
C ALA A 89 10.81 -5.44 -0.68
N GLY A 90 10.14 -5.95 -1.72
CA GLY A 90 8.95 -6.80 -1.57
C GLY A 90 9.26 -8.06 -0.76
N SER A 91 10.36 -8.76 -1.07
CA SER A 91 10.78 -9.96 -0.34
C SER A 91 11.08 -9.69 1.14
N ALA A 92 11.68 -8.54 1.47
CA ALA A 92 11.95 -8.13 2.84
C ALA A 92 10.66 -7.83 3.61
N ARG A 93 9.68 -7.18 2.97
CA ARG A 93 8.36 -6.92 3.57
C ARG A 93 7.56 -8.19 3.81
N ILE A 94 7.60 -9.14 2.86
CA ILE A 94 6.97 -10.45 3.02
C ILE A 94 7.59 -11.23 4.19
N LYS A 95 8.92 -11.19 4.35
CA LYS A 95 9.60 -11.81 5.50
C LYS A 95 9.19 -11.17 6.82
N ASN A 96 9.15 -9.84 6.88
CA ASN A 96 8.70 -9.11 8.05
C ASN A 96 7.26 -9.51 8.45
N LEU A 97 6.39 -9.74 7.45
CA LEU A 97 5.03 -10.17 7.68
C LEU A 97 4.95 -11.58 8.28
N GLU A 98 5.76 -12.52 7.79
CA GLU A 98 5.87 -13.88 8.35
C GLU A 98 6.40 -13.84 9.79
N GLU A 99 7.44 -13.04 10.05
CA GLU A 99 8.00 -12.85 11.40
C GLU A 99 6.95 -12.30 12.38
N LYS A 100 6.18 -11.29 11.97
CA LYS A 100 5.10 -10.73 12.77
C LYS A 100 3.98 -11.74 13.04
N LEU A 101 3.60 -12.55 12.04
CA LEU A 101 2.62 -13.62 12.22
C LEU A 101 3.12 -14.71 13.17
N LEU A 102 4.39 -15.10 13.10
CA LEU A 102 4.97 -16.08 14.02
C LEU A 102 5.06 -15.52 15.44
N PHE A 103 5.41 -14.24 15.58
CA PHE A 103 5.37 -13.54 16.86
C PHE A 103 3.95 -13.52 17.44
N ALA A 104 2.95 -13.22 16.61
CA ALA A 104 1.54 -13.24 16.94
C ALA A 104 1.08 -14.58 17.52
N ILE A 105 1.37 -15.66 16.79
CA ILE A 105 1.01 -17.01 17.21
C ILE A 105 1.74 -17.37 18.52
N LYS A 106 3.01 -17.01 18.65
CA LYS A 106 3.79 -17.28 19.86
C LYS A 106 3.23 -16.55 21.08
N ALA A 107 2.89 -15.26 20.93
CA ALA A 107 2.26 -14.47 21.99
C ALA A 107 0.93 -15.09 22.43
N LEU A 108 0.10 -15.52 21.48
CA LEU A 108 -1.17 -16.17 21.75
C LEU A 108 -1.00 -17.51 22.49
N ARG A 109 -0.01 -18.33 22.09
CA ARG A 109 0.34 -19.59 22.79
C ARG A 109 0.84 -19.38 24.22
N GLN A 110 1.43 -18.22 24.52
CA GLN A 110 1.95 -17.88 25.85
C GLN A 110 0.91 -17.20 26.75
N SER A 111 -0.17 -16.68 26.16
CA SER A 111 -1.27 -16.03 26.86
C SER A 111 -2.04 -16.98 27.79
N LYS A 112 -2.89 -16.43 28.65
CA LYS A 112 -3.77 -17.22 29.53
C LYS A 112 -4.65 -18.19 28.72
N VAL A 113 -5.16 -17.75 27.57
CA VAL A 113 -5.96 -18.57 26.65
C VAL A 113 -5.19 -19.80 26.18
N GLY A 114 -3.92 -19.63 25.79
CA GLY A 114 -3.08 -20.75 25.36
C GLY A 114 -2.66 -21.71 26.47
N LYS A 115 -2.66 -21.25 27.73
CA LYS A 115 -2.43 -22.11 28.91
C LYS A 115 -3.67 -22.95 29.26
N THR A 116 -4.88 -22.45 28.97
CA THR A 116 -6.14 -23.15 29.27
C THR A 116 -6.53 -24.17 28.21
N VAL A 117 -6.41 -23.82 26.93
CA VAL A 117 -6.86 -24.68 25.80
C VAL A 117 -5.72 -25.58 25.27
N GLY A 118 -4.48 -25.34 25.70
CA GLY A 118 -3.29 -26.03 25.23
C GLY A 118 -2.59 -25.29 24.09
N LYS A 119 -1.25 -25.39 24.04
CA LYS A 119 -0.40 -24.59 23.12
C LYS A 119 -0.67 -24.84 21.64
N ALA A 120 -1.15 -26.03 21.26
CA ALA A 120 -1.46 -26.36 19.86
C ALA A 120 -2.75 -25.67 19.41
N ASP A 121 -3.76 -25.62 20.29
CA ASP A 121 -5.10 -25.12 19.98
C ASP A 121 -5.30 -23.66 20.35
N ALA A 122 -4.35 -23.07 21.09
CA ALA A 122 -4.35 -21.65 21.45
C ALA A 122 -4.59 -20.72 20.26
N GLN A 123 -4.09 -21.09 19.07
CA GLN A 123 -4.30 -20.31 17.87
C GLN A 123 -5.76 -20.34 17.41
N PHE A 124 -6.47 -21.44 17.58
CA PHE A 124 -7.89 -21.59 17.22
C PHE A 124 -8.85 -21.22 18.35
N ALA A 125 -8.33 -20.97 19.55
CA ALA A 125 -9.13 -20.63 20.72
C ALA A 125 -9.81 -19.25 20.64
N VAL A 126 -9.30 -18.35 19.78
CA VAL A 126 -9.90 -17.03 19.53
C VAL A 126 -10.12 -16.81 18.03
N PRO A 127 -11.22 -16.14 17.65
CA PRO A 127 -11.49 -15.80 16.26
C PRO A 127 -10.50 -14.76 15.72
N TRP A 128 -10.13 -14.92 14.45
CA TRP A 128 -9.24 -14.01 13.72
C TRP A 128 -10.04 -13.20 12.71
N TYR A 129 -10.00 -11.87 12.86
CA TYR A 129 -10.64 -10.94 11.95
C TYR A 129 -9.60 -10.16 11.16
N LEU A 130 -9.85 -9.98 9.86
CA LEU A 130 -9.08 -9.06 9.03
C LEU A 130 -9.84 -7.75 8.89
N LEU A 131 -9.19 -6.64 9.20
CA LEU A 131 -9.75 -5.30 9.00
C LEU A 131 -9.13 -4.67 7.76
N ILE A 132 -9.96 -4.43 6.74
CA ILE A 132 -9.58 -3.80 5.47
C ILE A 132 -10.38 -2.53 5.23
N GLY A 133 -9.88 -1.67 4.35
CA GLY A 133 -10.55 -0.43 3.98
C GLY A 133 -9.56 0.61 3.43
N PRO A 134 -10.00 1.62 2.68
CA PRO A 134 -9.13 2.64 2.10
C PRO A 134 -8.26 3.37 3.14
N ILE A 135 -7.20 4.04 2.67
CA ILE A 135 -6.37 4.86 3.56
C ILE A 135 -7.24 5.98 4.16
N GLY A 136 -7.11 6.17 5.48
CA GLY A 136 -7.87 7.18 6.19
C GLY A 136 -9.33 6.81 6.47
N SER A 137 -9.79 5.58 6.19
CA SER A 137 -11.16 5.12 6.51
C SER A 137 -11.42 4.86 8.00
N GLY A 138 -10.54 5.32 8.89
CA GLY A 138 -10.75 5.21 10.34
C GLY A 138 -10.50 3.82 10.95
N LYS A 139 -9.89 2.86 10.23
CA LYS A 139 -9.58 1.50 10.72
C LYS A 139 -8.95 1.47 12.12
N THR A 140 -7.81 2.13 12.29
CA THR A 140 -7.10 2.16 13.58
C THR A 140 -7.93 2.83 14.68
N SER A 141 -8.70 3.86 14.35
CA SER A 141 -9.61 4.53 15.29
C SER A 141 -10.79 3.63 15.69
N LEU A 142 -11.35 2.88 14.74
CA LEU A 142 -12.40 1.89 14.97
C LEU A 142 -11.91 0.81 15.94
N LEU A 143 -10.70 0.29 15.75
CA LEU A 143 -10.11 -0.69 16.67
C LEU A 143 -9.83 -0.09 18.04
N THR A 144 -9.16 1.06 18.10
CA THR A 144 -8.81 1.71 19.38
C THR A 144 -10.05 2.06 20.21
N LYS A 145 -11.17 2.41 19.56
CA LYS A 145 -12.43 2.75 20.21
C LYS A 145 -13.44 1.59 20.28
N SER A 146 -13.05 0.37 19.92
CA SER A 146 -13.95 -0.80 19.91
C SER A 146 -14.35 -1.30 21.30
N GLY A 147 -13.67 -0.85 22.37
CA GLY A 147 -13.85 -1.37 23.72
C GLY A 147 -13.18 -2.73 23.96
N LEU A 148 -12.53 -3.31 22.94
CA LEU A 148 -11.70 -4.51 23.10
C LEU A 148 -10.43 -4.18 23.89
N ASP A 149 -10.09 -5.04 24.84
CA ASP A 149 -8.91 -4.90 25.69
C ASP A 149 -7.67 -5.47 24.97
N PHE A 150 -7.00 -4.62 24.19
CA PHE A 150 -5.79 -4.99 23.46
C PHE A 150 -4.56 -4.97 24.38
N ARG A 151 -4.17 -6.15 24.88
CA ARG A 151 -3.07 -6.28 25.86
C ARG A 151 -1.69 -6.50 25.25
N LEU A 152 -1.64 -6.96 24.00
CA LEU A 152 -0.40 -7.11 23.25
C LEU A 152 -0.50 -6.26 21.99
N ARG A 153 0.41 -5.30 21.88
CA ARG A 153 0.69 -4.56 20.65
C ARG A 153 2.07 -4.98 20.20
N ASP A 154 2.24 -5.22 18.90
CA ASP A 154 3.56 -5.47 18.31
C ASP A 154 4.54 -4.38 18.79
N PRO A 155 5.68 -4.72 19.41
CA PRO A 155 6.64 -3.73 19.90
C PRO A 155 7.26 -2.86 18.78
N SER A 156 7.13 -3.28 17.51
CA SER A 156 7.49 -2.48 16.33
C SER A 156 6.38 -1.54 15.86
N ALA A 157 5.15 -1.70 16.35
CA ALA A 157 4.05 -0.78 16.07
C ALA A 157 4.22 0.49 16.93
N THR A 158 5.08 1.40 16.45
CA THR A 158 5.14 2.79 16.92
C THR A 158 3.73 3.35 17.01
N ASP A 159 3.41 4.06 18.10
CA ASP A 159 2.12 4.70 18.33
C ASP A 159 1.59 5.32 17.04
N VAL A 160 0.59 4.63 16.48
CA VAL A 160 0.16 4.82 15.12
C VAL A 160 -0.62 6.12 15.07
N SER A 161 0.03 7.18 14.58
CA SER A 161 -0.69 8.36 14.11
C SER A 161 -1.70 7.92 13.05
N PRO A 162 -2.98 8.36 13.10
CA PRO A 162 -3.99 7.97 12.13
C PRO A 162 -3.52 8.29 10.70
N GLY A 163 -3.11 7.27 9.94
CA GLY A 163 -2.67 7.41 8.54
C GLY A 163 -1.27 6.90 8.18
N SER A 164 -0.45 6.44 9.14
CA SER A 164 0.93 6.01 8.86
C SER A 164 1.17 4.48 8.87
N THR A 165 0.12 3.65 8.88
CA THR A 165 0.25 2.18 8.84
C THR A 165 0.87 1.74 7.52
N ARG A 166 2.20 1.63 7.48
CA ARG A 166 2.98 1.21 6.30
C ARG A 166 2.94 -0.31 6.07
N ASP A 167 2.83 -1.07 7.16
CA ASP A 167 2.74 -2.54 7.19
C ASP A 167 1.49 -3.02 7.93
N CYS A 168 1.20 -4.33 7.87
CA CYS A 168 0.14 -4.95 8.67
C CYS A 168 0.49 -4.91 10.17
N ASN A 169 -0.47 -4.51 11.01
CA ASN A 169 -0.36 -4.52 12.46
C ASN A 169 -1.25 -5.63 13.04
N TRP A 170 -0.69 -6.39 13.97
CA TRP A 170 -1.39 -7.46 14.67
C TRP A 170 -1.85 -6.96 16.04
N MET A 171 -3.16 -6.94 16.27
CA MET A 171 -3.76 -6.51 17.53
C MET A 171 -4.41 -7.70 18.24
N PHE A 172 -4.03 -7.95 19.49
CA PHE A 172 -4.53 -9.09 20.28
C PHE A 172 -5.41 -8.60 21.41
N ALA A 173 -6.68 -8.97 21.37
CA ALA A 173 -7.59 -8.89 22.51
C ALA A 173 -7.72 -10.28 23.16
N ASN A 174 -8.33 -10.35 24.35
CA ASN A 174 -8.61 -11.64 24.98
C ASN A 174 -9.64 -12.45 24.18
N GLU A 175 -10.53 -11.75 23.48
CA GLU A 175 -11.70 -12.29 22.80
C GLU A 175 -11.46 -12.52 21.31
N ALA A 176 -10.50 -11.82 20.68
CA ALA A 176 -10.25 -11.90 19.24
C ALA A 176 -8.84 -11.43 18.87
N VAL A 177 -8.33 -11.90 17.73
CA VAL A 177 -7.16 -11.33 17.07
C VAL A 177 -7.64 -10.53 15.87
N VAL A 178 -7.26 -9.26 15.79
CA VAL A 178 -7.60 -8.40 14.66
C VAL A 178 -6.34 -7.97 13.93
N MET A 179 -6.31 -8.24 12.63
CA MET A 179 -5.26 -7.79 11.71
C MET A 179 -5.65 -6.45 11.12
N ASP A 180 -5.02 -5.36 11.59
CA ASP A 180 -5.18 -4.02 11.01
C ASP A 180 -4.28 -3.89 9.78
N THR A 181 -4.90 -3.81 8.60
CA THR A 181 -4.17 -3.71 7.34
C THR A 181 -3.96 -2.27 6.91
N THR A 182 -2.93 -2.06 6.10
CA THR A 182 -2.72 -0.80 5.40
C THR A 182 -3.72 -0.63 4.27
N GLY A 183 -4.20 0.60 4.05
CA GLY A 183 -5.21 0.87 3.02
C GLY A 183 -4.72 0.71 1.56
N ARG A 184 -3.40 0.56 1.35
CA ARG A 184 -2.83 0.25 0.03
C ARG A 184 -3.22 -1.13 -0.49
N TYR A 185 -3.57 -2.08 0.38
CA TYR A 185 -4.04 -3.39 -0.09
C TYR A 185 -5.39 -3.33 -0.79
N ILE A 186 -6.25 -2.36 -0.43
CA ILE A 186 -7.50 -2.10 -1.17
C ILE A 186 -7.22 -1.37 -2.48
N THR A 187 -6.58 -0.20 -2.37
CA THR A 187 -6.45 0.76 -3.49
C THR A 187 -5.39 0.35 -4.51
N GLN A 188 -4.43 -0.49 -4.13
CA GLN A 188 -3.33 -1.02 -4.94
C GLN A 188 -2.76 0.01 -5.93
N PRO A 189 -2.23 1.15 -5.44
CA PRO A 189 -1.64 2.18 -6.30
C PRO A 189 -0.50 1.62 -7.18
N ASP A 190 0.29 0.68 -6.66
CA ASP A 190 1.19 -0.16 -7.46
C ASP A 190 0.65 -1.59 -7.50
N LYS A 191 -0.14 -1.90 -8.54
CA LYS A 191 -0.73 -3.23 -8.72
C LYS A 191 0.27 -4.37 -8.70
N SER A 192 1.52 -4.15 -9.13
CA SER A 192 2.51 -5.22 -9.20
C SER A 192 3.06 -5.59 -7.83
N ILE A 193 3.36 -4.58 -7.01
CA ILE A 193 3.97 -4.75 -5.70
C ILE A 193 2.90 -5.00 -4.62
N ASP A 194 1.86 -4.17 -4.60
CA ASP A 194 0.84 -4.21 -3.54
C ASP A 194 -0.01 -5.49 -3.63
N LYS A 195 -0.32 -5.96 -4.85
CA LYS A 195 -1.02 -7.24 -5.03
C LYS A 195 -0.15 -8.43 -4.59
N ALA A 196 1.13 -8.42 -4.94
CA ALA A 196 2.04 -9.50 -4.55
C ALA A 196 2.18 -9.59 -3.02
N GLU A 197 2.29 -8.45 -2.33
CA GLU A 197 2.33 -8.41 -0.86
C GLU A 197 1.02 -8.83 -0.21
N TRP A 198 -0.11 -8.42 -0.79
CA TRP A 198 -1.43 -8.85 -0.36
C TRP A 198 -1.60 -10.38 -0.49
N LEU A 199 -1.27 -10.96 -1.63
CA LEU A 199 -1.34 -12.41 -1.82
C LEU A 199 -0.39 -13.15 -0.88
N ALA A 200 0.82 -12.62 -0.68
CA ALA A 200 1.77 -13.18 0.28
C ALA A 200 1.22 -13.16 1.71
N LEU A 201 0.51 -12.10 2.13
CA LEU A 201 -0.19 -12.08 3.42
C LEU A 201 -1.18 -13.24 3.55
N LEU A 202 -2.01 -13.45 2.53
CA LEU A 202 -3.00 -14.52 2.51
C LEU A 202 -2.33 -15.90 2.52
N ASP A 203 -1.24 -16.08 1.77
CA ASP A 203 -0.47 -17.33 1.76
C ASP A 203 0.13 -17.64 3.14
N GLN A 204 0.62 -16.64 3.86
CA GLN A 204 1.13 -16.82 5.22
C GLN A 204 0.02 -17.25 6.20
N LEU A 205 -1.18 -16.67 6.08
CA LEU A 205 -2.35 -17.11 6.85
C LEU A 205 -2.73 -18.56 6.52
N LYS A 206 -2.77 -18.91 5.23
CA LYS A 206 -3.06 -20.27 4.76
C LYS A 206 -2.02 -21.27 5.26
N LYS A 207 -0.73 -20.90 5.25
CA LYS A 207 0.39 -21.74 5.68
C LYS A 207 0.36 -22.02 7.19
N HIS A 208 0.10 -21.01 8.02
CA HIS A 208 0.21 -21.13 9.48
C HIS A 208 -1.12 -21.43 10.21
N ARG A 209 -2.27 -21.18 9.56
CA ARG A 209 -3.61 -21.47 10.10
C ARG A 209 -4.46 -22.32 9.15
N LYS A 210 -3.90 -23.41 8.61
CA LYS A 210 -4.55 -24.28 7.60
C LYS A 210 -6.02 -24.65 7.89
N ALA A 211 -6.37 -24.98 9.13
CA ALA A 211 -7.72 -25.44 9.47
C ALA A 211 -8.76 -24.30 9.50
N LYS A 212 -8.34 -23.08 9.86
CA LYS A 212 -9.21 -21.89 9.94
C LYS A 212 -8.37 -20.63 9.73
N PRO A 213 -8.07 -20.27 8.45
CA PRO A 213 -7.21 -19.13 8.14
C PRO A 213 -7.73 -17.81 8.70
N MET A 214 -9.05 -17.63 8.68
CA MET A 214 -9.75 -16.43 9.16
C MET A 214 -11.20 -16.77 9.56
N ASP A 215 -11.75 -16.02 10.51
CA ASP A 215 -13.11 -16.18 11.04
C ASP A 215 -14.11 -15.15 10.49
N GLY A 216 -13.62 -13.99 10.06
CA GLY A 216 -14.46 -12.95 9.45
C GLY A 216 -13.66 -11.78 8.89
N LEU A 217 -14.31 -10.99 8.05
CA LEU A 217 -13.74 -9.81 7.40
C LEU A 217 -14.51 -8.57 7.82
N ILE A 218 -13.80 -7.55 8.30
CA ILE A 218 -14.36 -6.25 8.64
C ILE A 218 -13.89 -5.25 7.60
N ILE A 219 -14.83 -4.52 7.01
CA ILE A 219 -14.56 -3.56 5.94
C ILE A 219 -14.98 -2.18 6.42
N ALA A 220 -14.00 -1.30 6.65
CA ALA A 220 -14.24 0.06 7.08
C ALA A 220 -14.43 0.99 5.86
N VAL A 221 -15.63 1.53 5.71
CA VAL A 221 -16.02 2.47 4.64
C VAL A 221 -16.25 3.86 5.22
N ASP A 222 -15.59 4.86 4.64
CA ASP A 222 -15.66 6.24 5.10
C ASP A 222 -16.93 6.94 4.57
N ILE A 223 -17.92 7.18 5.44
CA ILE A 223 -19.18 7.77 5.01
C ILE A 223 -19.01 9.21 4.50
N SER A 224 -18.00 9.94 4.98
CA SER A 224 -17.70 11.31 4.54
C SER A 224 -17.25 11.38 3.09
N LYS A 225 -16.80 10.24 2.53
CA LYS A 225 -16.49 10.11 1.11
C LYS A 225 -17.68 9.63 0.30
N ILE A 226 -18.52 8.77 0.86
CA ILE A 226 -19.69 8.21 0.16
C ILE A 226 -20.79 9.26 -0.05
N ILE A 227 -21.08 10.10 0.94
CA ILE A 227 -22.16 11.10 0.86
C ILE A 227 -22.00 12.08 -0.31
N PRO A 228 -20.82 12.70 -0.53
CA PRO A 228 -20.62 13.62 -1.66
C PRO A 228 -20.21 12.91 -2.97
N ALA A 229 -19.93 11.60 -2.94
CA ALA A 229 -19.43 10.88 -4.10
C ALA A 229 -20.50 10.71 -5.18
N ARG A 230 -20.03 10.66 -6.42
CA ARG A 230 -20.88 10.28 -7.55
C ARG A 230 -21.09 8.76 -7.56
N GLU A 231 -22.19 8.32 -8.18
CA GLU A 231 -22.52 6.90 -8.30
C GLU A 231 -21.39 6.07 -8.93
N ASP A 232 -20.70 6.61 -9.95
CA ASP A 232 -19.56 5.95 -10.59
C ASP A 232 -18.33 5.80 -9.67
N GLU A 233 -18.18 6.68 -8.68
CA GLU A 233 -17.12 6.60 -7.69
C GLU A 233 -17.43 5.55 -6.61
N ILE A 234 -18.69 5.51 -6.18
CA ILE A 234 -19.21 4.51 -5.23
C ILE A 234 -19.07 3.11 -5.83
N GLU A 235 -19.48 2.92 -7.10
CA GLU A 235 -19.39 1.63 -7.79
C GLU A 235 -17.93 1.17 -7.92
N ARG A 236 -17.01 2.10 -8.24
CA ARG A 236 -15.58 1.81 -8.31
C ARG A 236 -15.01 1.40 -6.94
N GLU A 237 -15.42 2.06 -5.86
CA GLU A 237 -14.99 1.70 -4.51
C GLU A 237 -15.55 0.32 -4.10
N ALA A 238 -16.82 0.06 -4.39
CA ALA A 238 -17.46 -1.23 -4.16
C ALA A 238 -16.78 -2.36 -4.94
N GLN A 239 -16.41 -2.12 -6.21
CA GLN A 239 -15.69 -3.10 -7.02
C GLN A 239 -14.29 -3.38 -6.46
N ASN A 240 -13.54 -2.35 -6.05
CA ASN A 240 -12.23 -2.55 -5.41
C ASN A 240 -12.34 -3.38 -4.13
N ILE A 241 -13.41 -3.18 -3.35
CA ILE A 241 -13.67 -3.98 -2.15
C ILE A 241 -14.00 -5.43 -2.53
N ARG A 242 -14.90 -5.63 -3.53
CA ARG A 242 -15.28 -6.95 -4.02
C ARG A 242 -14.08 -7.74 -4.53
N ASP A 243 -13.20 -7.12 -5.32
CA ASP A 243 -11.97 -7.76 -5.81
C ASP A 243 -11.09 -8.29 -4.65
N ARG A 244 -11.09 -7.62 -3.49
CA ARG A 244 -10.32 -8.09 -2.31
C ARG A 244 -11.02 -9.20 -1.56
N ILE A 245 -12.34 -9.20 -1.53
CA ILE A 245 -13.12 -10.33 -1.01
C ILE A 245 -12.85 -11.56 -1.89
N ASP A 246 -12.88 -11.40 -3.22
CA ASP A 246 -12.63 -12.47 -4.17
C ASP A 246 -11.20 -13.02 -4.01
N ASP A 247 -10.17 -12.16 -3.93
CA ASP A 247 -8.79 -12.60 -3.65
C ASP A 247 -8.69 -13.45 -2.37
N ILE A 248 -9.41 -13.07 -1.30
CA ILE A 248 -9.43 -13.79 -0.02
C ILE A 248 -10.08 -15.16 -0.19
N VAL A 249 -11.26 -15.20 -0.79
CA VAL A 249 -12.04 -16.43 -0.99
C VAL A 249 -11.27 -17.39 -1.87
N GLU A 250 -10.71 -16.91 -2.98
CA GLU A 250 -9.92 -17.72 -3.92
C GLU A 250 -8.64 -18.25 -3.27
N GLN A 251 -7.86 -17.39 -2.58
CA GLN A 251 -6.60 -17.85 -2.02
C GLN A 251 -6.74 -18.71 -0.78
N LEU A 252 -7.63 -18.36 0.14
CA LEU A 252 -7.79 -19.11 1.37
C LEU A 252 -8.71 -20.33 1.18
N GLY A 253 -9.55 -20.35 0.14
CA GLY A 253 -10.49 -21.43 -0.13
C GLY A 253 -11.60 -21.50 0.92
N ILE A 254 -12.02 -20.35 1.46
CA ILE A 254 -13.01 -20.26 2.54
C ILE A 254 -14.15 -19.32 2.16
N SER A 255 -15.34 -19.59 2.70
CA SER A 255 -16.42 -18.63 2.79
C SER A 255 -16.50 -18.11 4.22
N LEU A 256 -16.62 -16.80 4.39
CA LEU A 256 -16.59 -16.14 5.69
C LEU A 256 -17.62 -15.02 5.79
N PRO A 257 -18.10 -14.67 6.99
CA PRO A 257 -18.93 -13.50 7.18
C PRO A 257 -18.16 -12.22 6.91
N VAL A 258 -18.78 -11.30 6.17
CA VAL A 258 -18.26 -9.97 5.86
C VAL A 258 -19.10 -8.92 6.59
N TYR A 259 -18.45 -8.08 7.39
CA TYR A 259 -19.06 -6.99 8.14
C TYR A 259 -18.66 -5.66 7.50
N LEU A 260 -19.64 -4.95 6.94
CA LEU A 260 -19.44 -3.61 6.43
C LEU A 260 -19.69 -2.60 7.55
N VAL A 261 -18.68 -1.81 7.89
CA VAL A 261 -18.75 -0.80 8.95
C VAL A 261 -18.57 0.57 8.33
N PHE A 262 -19.62 1.38 8.37
CA PHE A 262 -19.53 2.79 8.02
C PHE A 262 -18.88 3.55 9.18
N THR A 263 -17.72 4.14 8.88
CA THR A 263 -16.95 4.94 9.83
C THR A 263 -17.13 6.42 9.54
N LYS A 264 -16.72 7.25 10.50
CA LYS A 264 -16.85 8.72 10.46
C LYS A 264 -18.28 9.23 10.34
N CYS A 265 -19.23 8.52 10.93
CA CYS A 265 -20.63 8.95 10.98
C CYS A 265 -20.82 10.30 11.69
N ASP A 266 -19.88 10.71 12.53
CA ASP A 266 -19.81 12.06 13.12
C ASP A 266 -19.71 13.19 12.08
N MET A 267 -19.26 12.90 10.86
CA MET A 267 -19.22 13.85 9.75
C MET A 267 -20.59 14.07 9.09
N ILE A 268 -21.60 13.27 9.45
CA ILE A 268 -22.97 13.49 9.00
C ILE A 268 -23.55 14.66 9.80
N GLN A 269 -24.08 15.65 9.09
CA GLN A 269 -24.68 16.83 9.73
C GLN A 269 -25.76 16.42 10.73
N GLY A 270 -25.66 16.91 11.97
CA GLY A 270 -26.61 16.61 13.04
C GLY A 270 -26.41 15.28 13.77
N PHE A 271 -25.42 14.46 13.37
CA PHE A 271 -25.19 13.15 14.00
C PHE A 271 -24.80 13.29 15.47
N THR A 272 -23.84 14.18 15.76
CA THR A 272 -23.32 14.31 17.13
C THR A 272 -24.39 14.87 18.07
N GLU A 273 -25.15 15.86 17.59
CA GLU A 273 -26.27 16.47 18.30
C GLU A 273 -27.38 15.45 18.59
N PHE A 274 -27.73 14.62 17.61
CA PHE A 274 -28.71 13.55 17.78
C PHE A 274 -28.24 12.51 18.81
N PHE A 275 -27.03 11.96 18.67
CA PHE A 275 -26.57 10.88 19.56
C PHE A 275 -26.18 11.38 20.97
N ALA A 276 -26.06 12.69 21.18
CA ALA A 276 -25.87 13.30 22.49
C ALA A 276 -27.13 13.21 23.38
N THR A 277 -28.33 13.14 22.79
CA THR A 277 -29.59 13.03 23.55
C THR A 277 -29.86 11.62 24.07
N LEU A 278 -29.23 10.62 23.45
CA LEU A 278 -29.37 9.21 23.86
C LEU A 278 -28.76 8.98 25.25
N ASP A 279 -29.39 8.10 26.02
CA ASP A 279 -28.81 7.59 27.26
C ASP A 279 -27.64 6.62 26.99
N LYS A 280 -27.02 6.13 28.07
CA LYS A 280 -25.88 5.23 27.96
C LYS A 280 -26.25 3.89 27.31
N ASP A 281 -27.43 3.37 27.61
CA ASP A 281 -27.84 2.04 27.17
C ASP A 281 -28.21 2.06 25.69
N ALA A 282 -28.92 3.09 25.23
CA ALA A 282 -29.21 3.34 23.82
C ALA A 282 -27.93 3.54 23.00
N ARG A 283 -26.92 4.26 23.52
CA ARG A 283 -25.61 4.40 22.85
C ARG A 283 -24.82 3.09 22.76
N ASN A 284 -25.06 2.13 23.65
CA ASN A 284 -24.42 0.82 23.61
C ASN A 284 -25.14 -0.17 22.67
N GLN A 285 -26.32 0.20 22.14
CA GLN A 285 -27.02 -0.65 21.18
C GLN A 285 -26.28 -0.66 19.83
N ILE A 286 -26.38 -1.79 19.14
CA ILE A 286 -25.78 -1.96 17.82
C ILE A 286 -26.57 -1.11 16.82
N LEU A 287 -25.89 -0.14 16.21
CA LEU A 287 -26.43 0.63 15.10
C LEU A 287 -26.19 -0.11 13.77
N GLY A 288 -27.00 -1.14 13.50
CA GLY A 288 -26.89 -1.96 12.29
C GLY A 288 -27.64 -3.28 12.39
N CYS A 289 -27.43 -4.16 11.41
CA CYS A 289 -28.08 -5.46 11.31
C CYS A 289 -27.12 -6.53 10.76
N SER A 290 -27.47 -7.80 10.99
CA SER A 290 -26.79 -8.97 10.42
C SER A 290 -27.77 -9.77 9.57
N PHE A 291 -27.35 -10.20 8.39
CA PHE A 291 -28.21 -10.93 7.46
C PHE A 291 -28.07 -12.45 7.62
N ASN A 292 -29.20 -13.14 7.75
CA ASN A 292 -29.24 -14.60 7.71
C ASN A 292 -29.15 -15.15 6.27
N ALA A 293 -28.95 -16.47 6.12
CA ALA A 293 -28.77 -17.10 4.81
C ALA A 293 -29.92 -16.87 3.81
N LYS A 294 -31.16 -16.71 4.29
CA LYS A 294 -32.32 -16.42 3.43
C LYS A 294 -32.30 -14.96 2.94
N GLN A 295 -31.97 -14.03 3.83
CA GLN A 295 -31.84 -12.61 3.51
C GLN A 295 -30.67 -12.36 2.55
N GLN A 296 -29.59 -13.13 2.65
CA GLN A 296 -28.43 -13.03 1.76
C GLN A 296 -28.78 -13.29 0.28
N ALA A 297 -29.79 -14.12 -0.02
CA ALA A 297 -30.23 -14.37 -1.38
C ALA A 297 -30.83 -13.12 -2.06
N ASN A 298 -31.39 -12.19 -1.28
CA ASN A 298 -31.97 -10.93 -1.76
C ASN A 298 -31.45 -9.75 -0.92
N MET A 299 -30.12 -9.62 -0.83
CA MET A 299 -29.47 -8.70 0.11
C MET A 299 -29.86 -7.24 -0.07
N ALA A 300 -30.11 -6.77 -1.31
CA ALA A 300 -30.54 -5.39 -1.55
C ALA A 300 -31.92 -5.09 -0.95
N THR A 301 -32.87 -6.02 -1.07
CA THR A 301 -34.19 -5.89 -0.47
C THR A 301 -34.10 -6.00 1.05
N ALA A 302 -33.37 -7.00 1.55
CA ALA A 302 -33.17 -7.18 2.99
C ALA A 302 -32.53 -5.95 3.62
N PHE A 303 -31.55 -5.32 2.97
CA PHE A 303 -30.94 -4.09 3.44
C PHE A 303 -31.95 -2.94 3.52
N LYS A 304 -32.81 -2.75 2.51
CA LYS A 304 -33.85 -1.71 2.53
C LYS A 304 -34.83 -1.92 3.69
N ASP A 305 -35.23 -3.16 3.92
CA ASP A 305 -36.15 -3.51 4.99
C ASP A 305 -35.53 -3.21 6.37
N GLU A 306 -34.31 -3.71 6.63
CA GLU A 306 -33.59 -3.46 7.89
C GLU A 306 -33.26 -1.97 8.08
N TRP A 307 -32.90 -1.26 7.02
CA TRP A 307 -32.69 0.18 7.06
C TRP A 307 -33.95 0.94 7.46
N SER A 308 -35.11 0.52 6.97
CA SER A 308 -36.39 1.14 7.33
C SER A 308 -36.71 0.95 8.82
N VAL A 309 -36.37 -0.21 9.39
CA VAL A 309 -36.51 -0.49 10.83
C VAL A 309 -35.59 0.41 11.64
N LEU A 310 -34.31 0.49 11.24
CA LEU A 310 -33.32 1.36 11.90
C LEU A 310 -33.75 2.83 11.86
N TYR A 311 -34.16 3.31 10.69
CA TYR A 311 -34.62 4.68 10.48
C TYR A 311 -35.84 5.01 11.35
N ASN A 312 -36.84 4.12 11.39
CA ASN A 312 -38.03 4.31 12.20
C ASN A 312 -37.69 4.28 13.71
N SER A 313 -36.78 3.41 14.14
CA SER A 313 -36.29 3.35 15.52
C SER A 313 -35.64 4.68 15.94
N LEU A 314 -34.75 5.22 15.10
CA LEU A 314 -34.11 6.52 15.35
C LEU A 314 -35.12 7.67 15.35
N LYS A 315 -36.08 7.67 14.42
CA LYS A 315 -37.14 8.69 14.33
C LYS A 315 -38.05 8.69 15.57
N ASN A 316 -38.42 7.50 16.05
CA ASN A 316 -39.29 7.36 17.23
C ASN A 316 -38.58 7.76 18.52
N HIS A 317 -37.25 7.87 18.53
CA HIS A 317 -36.50 8.34 19.69
C HIS A 317 -36.46 9.87 19.80
N ILE A 318 -36.84 10.59 18.74
CA ILE A 318 -36.92 12.06 18.72
C ILE A 318 -38.30 12.57 19.21
N ASN A 319 -39.35 11.77 19.02
CA ASN A 319 -40.74 12.15 19.33
C ASN A 319 -41.21 11.53 20.65
#